data_AF-A0A6N6KJH6-F1
#
_entry.id   AF-A0A6N6KJH6-F1
#
_cell.length_a   1.000
_cell.length_b   1.000
_cell.length_c   1.000
_cell.angle_alpha   90.00
_cell.angle_beta   90.00
_cell.angle_gamma   90.00
#
_symmetry.space_group_name_H-M   'P 1'
#
loop_
_entity.id
_entity.type
_entity.pdbx_description
1 polymer ?
#
loop_
_entity_poly.entity_id
_entity_poly.type
_entity_poly.pdbx_seq_one_letter_code
_entity_poly.pdbx_strand_id
1 'polypeptide(L)'
;MILIDGPYVSDFLKKTLLEKQIEVIETPEAKALLGQGYNFISENEAMDRLRKHPHYPLFTNSENSIAWVERNLPFLDTTEKVRLFKD
;
A
#
# COMPACT_ATOMS: atom_id res chain seq x y z
N MET A 1 7.11 -1.12 3.01
CA MET A 1 6.54 -0.89 1.66
C MET A 1 5.31 0.01 1.76
N ILE A 2 4.90 0.68 0.69
CA ILE A 2 3.72 1.55 0.70
C ILE A 2 2.67 1.09 -0.31
N LEU A 3 1.41 1.10 0.12
CA LEU A 3 0.23 0.98 -0.73
C LEU A 3 -0.31 2.39 -1.00
N ILE A 4 -0.47 2.74 -2.28
CA ILE A 4 -0.94 4.07 -2.68
C ILE A 4 -2.36 3.99 -3.16
N ASP A 5 -3.20 4.86 -2.62
CA ASP A 5 -4.62 4.93 -2.95
C ASP A 5 -5.15 6.37 -2.93
N GLY A 6 -6.28 6.57 -3.57
CA GLY A 6 -6.80 7.86 -3.99
C GLY A 6 -7.72 8.55 -2.98
N PRO A 7 -8.30 9.71 -3.39
CA PRO A 7 -8.17 10.30 -4.73
C PRO A 7 -6.90 11.15 -4.94
N TYR A 8 -6.09 11.38 -3.90
CA TYR A 8 -4.94 12.28 -3.98
C TYR A 8 -3.71 11.73 -3.27
N VAL A 9 -2.54 11.98 -3.87
CA VAL A 9 -1.21 11.69 -3.31
C VAL A 9 -0.43 13.00 -3.33
N SER A 10 0.12 13.40 -2.18
CA SER A 10 0.84 14.67 -2.07
C SER A 10 2.10 14.70 -2.92
N ASP A 11 2.46 15.88 -3.45
CA ASP A 11 3.69 16.05 -4.24
C ASP A 11 4.94 15.71 -3.42
N PHE A 12 4.90 16.00 -2.12
CA PHE A 12 5.95 15.61 -1.18
C PHE A 12 6.12 14.08 -1.13
N LEU A 13 5.03 13.33 -1.02
CA LEU A 13 5.07 11.88 -1.02
C LEU A 13 5.57 11.35 -2.36
N LYS A 14 5.01 11.82 -3.49
CA LYS A 14 5.46 11.44 -4.85
C LYS A 14 6.96 11.64 -5.02
N LYS A 15 7.47 12.83 -4.68
CA LYS A 15 8.91 13.15 -4.72
C LYS A 15 9.72 12.20 -3.83
N THR A 16 9.26 11.95 -2.61
CA THR A 16 9.95 11.08 -1.65
C THR A 16 10.04 9.64 -2.17
N LEU A 17 8.94 9.08 -2.71
CA LEU A 17 8.93 7.72 -3.26
C LEU A 17 9.91 7.57 -4.41
N LEU A 18 9.99 8.57 -5.29
CA LEU A 18 10.89 8.57 -6.43
C LEU A 18 12.36 8.72 -6.00
N GLU A 19 12.68 9.68 -5.15
CA GLU A 19 14.06 9.96 -4.72
C GLU A 19 14.65 8.86 -3.82
N LYS A 20 13.81 8.25 -2.98
CA LYS A 20 14.23 7.22 -2.03
C LYS A 20 14.04 5.79 -2.55
N GLN A 21 13.45 5.64 -3.74
CA GLN A 21 13.15 4.33 -4.34
C GLN A 21 12.39 3.42 -3.37
N ILE A 22 11.44 4.01 -2.62
CA ILE A 22 10.60 3.26 -1.69
C ILE A 22 9.68 2.34 -2.49
N GLU A 23 9.61 1.07 -2.10
CA GLU A 23 8.76 0.07 -2.75
C GLU A 23 7.28 0.45 -2.67
N VAL A 24 6.64 0.57 -3.82
CA VAL A 24 5.21 0.82 -4.00
C VAL A 24 4.53 -0.44 -4.51
N ILE A 25 3.42 -0.85 -3.91
CA ILE A 25 2.61 -1.96 -4.43
C ILE A 25 1.93 -1.52 -5.73
N GLU A 26 2.14 -2.29 -6.79
CA GLU A 26 1.70 -1.97 -8.16
C GLU A 26 0.22 -2.27 -8.40
N THR A 27 -0.67 -1.54 -7.72
CA THR A 27 -2.12 -1.59 -7.98
C THR A 27 -2.50 -0.72 -9.20
N PRO A 28 -3.66 -0.96 -9.83
CA PRO A 28 -4.19 -0.07 -10.87
C PRO A 28 -4.29 1.38 -10.40
N GLU A 29 -4.75 1.61 -9.17
CA GLU A 29 -4.88 2.93 -8.55
C GLU A 29 -3.52 3.60 -8.35
N ALA A 30 -2.52 2.88 -7.82
CA ALA A 30 -1.17 3.39 -7.64
C ALA A 30 -0.54 3.79 -8.99
N LYS A 31 -0.72 2.97 -10.03
CA LYS A 31 -0.26 3.31 -11.39
C LYS A 31 -0.93 4.57 -11.93
N ALA A 32 -2.24 4.72 -11.74
CA ALA A 32 -2.97 5.89 -12.20
C ALA A 32 -2.53 7.18 -11.49
N LEU A 33 -2.22 7.10 -10.18
CA LEU A 33 -1.87 8.26 -9.36
C LEU A 33 -0.40 8.69 -9.47
N LEU A 34 0.50 7.74 -9.74
CA LEU A 34 1.94 7.98 -9.76
C LEU A 34 2.53 8.03 -11.17
N GLY A 35 2.03 7.23 -12.11
CA GLY A 35 2.62 7.06 -13.43
C GLY A 35 3.81 6.08 -13.44
N GLN A 36 4.87 6.40 -14.17
CA GLN A 36 6.06 5.54 -14.35
C GLN A 36 7.27 6.04 -13.53
N GLY A 37 8.30 5.20 -13.41
CA GLY A 37 9.59 5.56 -12.79
C GLY A 37 9.69 5.31 -11.29
N TYR A 38 8.62 4.84 -10.65
CA TYR A 38 8.62 4.43 -9.25
C TYR A 38 9.09 2.99 -9.09
N ASN A 39 9.61 2.66 -7.91
CA ASN A 39 10.01 1.31 -7.55
C ASN A 39 8.78 0.44 -7.25
N PHE A 40 8.13 -0.03 -8.32
CA PHE A 40 6.95 -0.88 -8.21
C PHE A 40 7.32 -2.33 -7.91
N ILE A 41 6.60 -2.92 -6.96
CA ILE A 41 6.58 -4.38 -6.72
C ILE A 41 5.19 -4.91 -7.04
N SER A 42 5.10 -6.11 -7.60
CA SER A 42 3.80 -6.71 -7.92
C SER A 42 2.96 -6.97 -6.67
N GLU A 43 1.62 -6.96 -6.80
CA GLU A 43 0.72 -7.32 -5.70
C GLU A 43 1.06 -8.71 -5.13
N ASN A 44 1.34 -9.69 -6.00
CA ASN A 44 1.71 -11.05 -5.59
C ASN A 44 3.00 -11.08 -4.76
N GLU A 45 4.02 -10.34 -5.19
CA GLU A 45 5.28 -10.26 -4.45
C GLU A 45 5.10 -9.58 -3.09
N ALA A 46 4.31 -8.50 -3.03
CA ALA A 46 3.97 -7.84 -1.77
C ALA A 46 3.24 -8.78 -0.81
N MET A 47 2.23 -9.51 -1.31
CA MET A 47 1.48 -10.51 -0.53
C MET A 47 2.39 -11.64 -0.03
N ASP A 48 3.27 -12.16 -0.87
CA ASP A 48 4.23 -13.20 -0.47
C ASP A 48 5.17 -12.74 0.64
N ARG A 49 5.69 -11.51 0.55
CA ARG A 49 6.57 -10.93 1.56
C ARG A 49 5.83 -10.71 2.88
N LEU A 50 4.63 -10.15 2.84
CA LEU A 50 3.82 -9.89 4.04
C LEU A 50 3.35 -11.18 4.72
N ARG A 51 3.11 -12.25 3.96
CA ARG A 51 2.82 -13.57 4.52
C ARG A 51 4.03 -14.19 5.22
N LYS A 52 5.22 -14.08 4.62
CA LYS A 52 6.48 -14.59 5.19
C LYS A 52 6.96 -13.76 6.38
N HIS A 53 6.62 -12.47 6.40
CA HIS A 53 7.03 -11.52 7.43
C HIS A 53 5.83 -10.68 7.91
N PRO A 54 4.94 -11.24 8.76
CA PRO A 54 3.70 -10.57 9.19
C PRO A 54 3.91 -9.25 9.95
N HIS A 55 5.09 -9.04 10.51
CA HIS A 55 5.47 -7.80 11.20
C HIS A 55 6.16 -6.77 10.29
N TYR A 56 6.34 -7.09 9.00
CA TYR A 56 6.92 -6.14 8.06
C TYR A 56 5.96 -4.95 7.86
N PRO A 57 6.42 -3.70 8.00
CA PRO A 57 5.54 -2.55 7.96
C PRO A 57 4.99 -2.30 6.54
N LEU A 58 3.66 -2.23 6.46
CA LEU A 58 2.89 -1.75 5.32
C LEU A 58 2.32 -0.37 5.66
N PHE A 59 2.75 0.65 4.92
CA PHE A 59 2.23 2.01 5.04
C PHE A 59 1.17 2.28 3.96
N THR A 60 0.28 3.23 4.20
CA THR A 60 -0.64 3.77 3.19
C THR A 60 -0.86 5.26 3.41
N ASN A 61 -1.16 5.99 2.32
CA ASN A 61 -1.54 7.40 2.36
C ASN A 61 -3.05 7.64 2.48
N SER A 62 -3.88 6.59 2.40
CA SER A 62 -5.34 6.72 2.32
C SER A 62 -6.05 5.57 3.00
N GLU A 63 -7.15 5.89 3.68
CA GLU A 63 -8.03 4.90 4.31
C GLU A 63 -8.70 3.97 3.27
N ASN A 64 -8.84 4.42 2.02
CA ASN A 64 -9.40 3.61 0.93
C ASN A 64 -8.64 2.28 0.73
N SER A 65 -7.35 2.25 1.10
CA SER A 65 -6.50 1.07 1.07
C SER A 65 -6.97 -0.07 1.98
N ILE A 66 -7.83 0.19 2.96
CA ILE A 66 -8.37 -0.85 3.87
C ILE A 66 -9.00 -1.98 3.06
N ALA A 67 -9.78 -1.68 2.03
CA ALA A 67 -10.46 -2.70 1.24
C ALA A 67 -9.48 -3.63 0.53
N TRP A 68 -8.35 -3.07 0.05
CA TRP A 68 -7.28 -3.86 -0.55
C TRP A 68 -6.62 -4.77 0.49
N VAL A 69 -6.35 -4.26 1.70
CA VAL A 69 -5.74 -5.03 2.80
C VAL A 69 -6.66 -6.17 3.24
N GLU A 70 -7.95 -5.91 3.47
CA GLU A 70 -8.92 -6.94 3.88
C GLU A 70 -9.04 -8.06 2.83
N ARG A 71 -9.02 -7.70 1.54
CA ARG A 71 -9.12 -8.66 0.43
C ARG A 71 -7.86 -9.52 0.26
N ASN A 72 -6.68 -8.90 0.35
CA ASN A 72 -5.42 -9.53 -0.05
C ASN A 72 -4.60 -10.07 1.13
N LEU A 73 -4.83 -9.57 2.34
CA LEU A 73 -4.11 -9.93 3.54
C LEU A 73 -5.06 -10.42 4.65
N PRO A 74 -5.99 -11.37 4.37
CA PRO A 74 -6.99 -11.81 5.36
C PRO A 74 -6.38 -12.55 6.56
N PHE A 75 -5.11 -12.94 6.46
CA PHE A 75 -4.33 -13.61 7.50
C PHE A 75 -3.69 -12.63 8.50
N LEU A 76 -3.64 -11.34 8.18
CA LEU A 76 -3.19 -10.33 9.14
C LEU A 76 -4.35 -10.06 10.09
N ASP A 77 -4.07 -10.13 11.39
CA ASP A 77 -5.01 -9.83 12.48
C ASP A 77 -5.30 -8.32 12.61
N THR A 78 -5.39 -7.65 11.46
CA THR A 78 -5.58 -6.21 11.30
C THR A 78 -7.05 -5.84 11.14
N THR A 79 -7.89 -6.79 10.74
CA THR A 79 -9.31 -6.56 10.43
C THR A 79 -10.09 -6.06 11.64
N GLU A 80 -9.80 -6.54 12.86
CA GLU A 80 -10.47 -6.05 14.08
C GLU A 80 -10.08 -4.60 14.41
N LYS A 81 -8.81 -4.23 14.27
CA LYS A 81 -8.31 -2.89 14.61
C LYS A 81 -8.74 -1.83 13.62
N VAL A 82 -8.85 -2.20 12.35
CA VAL A 82 -9.23 -1.29 11.27
C VAL A 82 -10.74 -1.01 11.27
N ARG A 83 -11.57 -1.99 11.62
CA ARG A 83 -13.02 -1.78 11.83
C ARG A 83 -13.32 -0.79 12.95
N LEU A 84 -12.43 -0.66 13.93
CA LEU A 84 -12.55 0.27 15.05
C LEU A 84 -12.57 1.76 14.63
N PHE A 85 -12.13 2.08 13.41
CA PHE A 85 -12.02 3.45 12.90
C PHE A 85 -13.01 3.76 11.77
N LYS A 86 -13.92 2.82 11.42
CA LYS A 86 -14.94 2.99 10.38
C LYS A 86 -16.31 3.49 10.91
N ASP A 87 -16.38 3.89 12.18
CA ASP A 87 -17.57 4.45 12.82
C ASP A 87 -17.59 5.99 12.80
#